data_AF-A0A7V8Y0Q0-F1
#
_entry.id   AF-A0A7V8Y0Q0-F1
#
_cell.length_a   1.000
_cell.length_b   1.000
_cell.length_c   1.000
_cell.angle_alpha   90.00
_cell.angle_beta   90.00
_cell.angle_gamma   90.00
#
_symmetry.space_group_name_H-M   'P 1'
#
loop_
_entity.id
_entity.type
_entity.pdbx_description
1 polymer ?
#
loop_
_entity_poly.entity_id
_entity_poly.type
_entity_poly.pdbx_seq_one_letter_code
_entity_poly.pdbx_strand_id
1 'polypeptide(L)'
;MTQQADTTREQVRERYAAAATAAATGETASCCGVGADGVAYDVEIGEGFGAELYDDAERDGLPAQAVAASLGCGNPLAVAELTEGQTVLDLGSGGGIDVLLSARRVGPTGKAYGLDMTDEMLDLARHNAKQAGATNVEFLKGAIEDIPLPDGAVDVIISNCVVNLSVDKPAVFAQAHRVLAPGGRLGISDVVAEDGLTAEQRAERGSYVGCIAGALSIGEYRDGLISAGFTDVTITPTHDVADGMHSAVIKATKPAAADSCCGVAGCCTAGEHAVDPDRTVIEAKAASGCGCVN
;
A
#
# COMPACT_ATOMS: atom_id res chain seq x y z
N MET A 1 -11.39 20.92 11.19
CA MET A 1 -10.85 19.61 10.80
C MET A 1 -9.81 19.74 9.68
N THR A 2 -10.07 20.48 8.59
CA THR A 2 -9.13 20.63 7.46
C THR A 2 -7.75 21.20 7.85
N GLN A 3 -7.71 22.28 8.66
CA GLN A 3 -6.44 22.92 9.03
C GLN A 3 -5.52 22.03 9.91
N GLN A 4 -6.10 21.17 10.75
CA GLN A 4 -5.34 20.23 11.57
C GLN A 4 -4.82 19.06 10.72
N ALA A 5 -5.65 18.53 9.81
CA ALA A 5 -5.24 17.48 8.88
C ALA A 5 -4.12 17.96 7.94
N ASP A 6 -4.20 19.20 7.43
CA ASP A 6 -3.15 19.79 6.60
C ASP A 6 -1.85 19.99 7.39
N THR A 7 -1.94 20.41 8.66
CA THR A 7 -0.76 20.55 9.54
C THR A 7 -0.09 19.20 9.80
N THR A 8 -0.87 18.15 10.10
CA THR A 8 -0.33 16.81 10.33
C THR A 8 0.31 16.23 9.07
N ARG A 9 -0.31 16.40 7.90
CA ARG A 9 0.27 15.96 6.62
C ARG A 9 1.61 16.65 6.36
N GLU A 10 1.70 17.95 6.63
CA GLU A 10 2.93 18.71 6.43
C GLU A 10 4.05 18.25 7.38
N GLN A 11 3.74 17.97 8.65
CA GLN A 11 4.71 17.42 9.61
C GLN A 11 5.25 16.06 9.16
N VAL A 12 4.39 15.18 8.63
CA VAL A 12 4.83 13.92 8.03
C VAL A 12 5.73 14.20 6.83
N ARG A 13 5.31 15.07 5.89
CA ARG A 13 6.08 15.41 4.70
C ARG A 13 7.50 15.90 5.05
N GLU A 14 7.62 16.85 5.98
CA GLU A 14 8.91 17.42 6.41
C GLU A 14 9.82 16.36 7.04
N ARG A 15 9.28 15.49 7.90
CA ARG A 15 10.07 14.43 8.55
C ARG A 15 10.68 13.46 7.55
N TYR A 16 9.88 13.00 6.58
CA TYR A 16 10.34 12.02 5.60
C TYR A 16 11.28 12.66 4.57
N ALA A 17 11.06 13.93 4.18
CA ALA A 17 12.02 14.68 3.37
C ALA A 17 13.40 14.81 4.04
N ALA A 18 13.42 15.09 5.35
CA ALA A 18 14.67 15.13 6.12
C ALA A 18 15.37 13.76 6.19
N ALA A 19 14.60 12.67 6.38
CA ALA A 19 15.16 11.31 6.39
C ALA A 19 15.77 10.93 5.03
N ALA A 20 15.11 11.29 3.92
CA ALA A 20 15.62 11.07 2.57
C ALA A 20 16.97 11.77 2.35
N THR A 21 17.08 13.02 2.82
CA THR A 21 18.30 13.82 2.71
C THR A 21 19.46 13.20 3.48
N ALA A 22 19.21 12.74 4.71
CA ALA A 22 20.21 12.05 5.53
C ALA A 22 20.68 10.72 4.89
N ALA A 23 19.74 9.92 4.39
CA ALA A 23 20.07 8.68 3.71
C ALA A 23 20.90 8.90 2.43
N ALA A 24 20.64 9.99 1.69
CA ALA A 24 21.39 10.35 0.50
C ALA A 24 22.84 10.77 0.77
N THR A 25 23.11 11.40 1.92
CA THR A 25 24.47 11.82 2.32
C THR A 25 25.29 10.70 2.96
N GLY A 26 24.69 9.53 3.20
CA GLY A 26 25.34 8.40 3.88
C GLY A 26 25.53 8.62 5.38
N GLU A 27 24.87 9.65 5.93
CA GLU A 27 24.69 9.77 7.37
C GLU A 27 23.64 8.74 7.76
N THR A 28 24.03 7.73 8.53
CA THR A 28 23.05 6.89 9.25
C THR A 28 22.10 7.85 9.95
N ALA A 29 20.80 7.74 9.73
CA ALA A 29 19.79 8.58 10.36
C ALA A 29 19.82 8.39 11.89
N SER A 30 20.77 9.04 12.54
CA SER A 30 20.98 9.14 13.96
C SER A 30 22.09 10.17 14.17
N CYS A 31 21.73 11.29 14.82
CA CYS A 31 22.28 11.66 16.13
C CYS A 31 22.13 13.17 16.43
N CYS A 32 22.12 14.09 15.44
CA CYS A 32 22.15 15.55 15.73
C CYS A 32 21.50 16.49 14.66
N GLY A 33 20.37 16.14 14.07
CA GLY A 33 19.65 17.03 13.14
C GLY A 33 18.56 17.86 13.83
N VAL A 34 18.89 19.08 14.28
CA VAL A 34 17.89 20.06 14.73
C VAL A 34 17.04 20.52 13.54
N GLY A 35 15.71 20.47 13.68
CA GLY A 35 14.82 21.13 12.74
C GLY A 35 15.06 22.65 12.69
N ALA A 36 14.56 23.33 11.67
CA ALA A 36 14.65 24.79 11.54
C ALA A 36 13.97 25.56 12.71
N ASP A 37 13.19 24.85 13.53
CA ASP A 37 12.52 25.26 14.76
C ASP A 37 13.34 25.00 16.04
N GLY A 38 14.52 24.40 15.93
CA GLY A 38 15.37 24.06 17.08
C GLY A 38 14.83 22.93 17.94
N VAL A 39 13.84 22.18 17.45
CA VAL A 39 13.29 21.01 18.13
C VAL A 39 14.07 19.78 17.67
N ALA A 40 14.61 19.03 18.63
CA ALA A 40 15.20 17.72 18.38
C ALA A 40 14.06 16.75 18.06
N TYR A 41 13.94 16.35 16.79
CA TYR A 41 13.15 15.18 16.43
C TYR A 41 14.06 13.98 16.60
N ASP A 42 13.94 13.28 17.73
CA ASP A 42 14.60 12.00 17.90
C ASP A 42 14.14 11.08 16.78
N VAL A 43 15.07 10.69 15.92
CA VAL A 43 14.89 9.60 14.97
C VAL A 43 15.16 8.30 15.72
N GLU A 44 14.33 8.01 16.72
CA GLU A 44 14.27 6.67 17.28
C GLU A 44 13.53 5.81 16.25
N ILE A 45 14.28 5.17 15.35
CA ILE A 45 13.83 3.93 14.73
C ILE A 45 13.84 2.92 15.88
N GLY A 46 12.71 2.76 16.56
CA GLY A 46 12.57 1.77 17.63
C GLY A 46 12.94 0.37 17.15
N GLU A 47 13.36 -0.50 18.07
CA GLU A 47 13.58 -1.92 17.76
C GLU A 47 12.34 -2.48 17.02
N GLY A 48 12.55 -3.16 15.88
CA GLY A 48 11.45 -3.73 15.08
C GLY A 48 10.97 -2.88 13.89
N PHE A 49 11.72 -1.84 13.50
CA PHE A 49 11.53 -1.05 12.27
C PHE A 49 12.82 -1.02 11.43
N GLY A 50 12.68 -0.89 10.10
CA GLY A 50 13.77 -0.65 9.16
C GLY A 50 14.24 -1.89 8.40
N ALA A 51 15.43 -1.78 7.80
CA ALA A 51 15.93 -2.75 6.84
C ALA A 51 16.28 -4.13 7.41
N GLU A 52 16.34 -4.28 8.73
CA GLU A 52 16.60 -5.55 9.42
C GLU A 52 15.44 -6.56 9.27
N LEU A 53 14.29 -6.11 8.77
CA LEU A 53 13.10 -6.93 8.51
C LEU A 53 13.12 -7.61 7.12
N TYR A 54 14.12 -7.32 6.30
CA TYR A 54 14.39 -8.00 5.03
C TYR A 54 15.52 -9.01 5.21
N ASP A 55 15.43 -10.15 4.55
CA ASP A 55 16.50 -11.15 4.62
C ASP A 55 17.76 -10.67 3.87
N ASP A 56 18.92 -11.26 4.20
CA ASP A 56 20.19 -10.86 3.61
C ASP A 56 20.21 -11.03 2.08
N ALA A 57 19.43 -11.98 1.52
CA ALA A 57 19.37 -12.24 0.09
C ALA A 57 18.51 -11.21 -0.65
N GLU A 58 17.48 -10.67 -0.01
CA GLU A 58 16.69 -9.54 -0.50
C GLU A 58 17.50 -8.25 -0.47
N ARG A 59 18.32 -8.06 0.57
CA ARG A 59 19.20 -6.89 0.70
C ARG A 59 20.36 -6.94 -0.29
N ASP A 60 20.79 -8.12 -0.71
CA ASP A 60 21.93 -8.27 -1.61
C ASP A 60 21.67 -7.64 -2.99
N GLY A 61 22.64 -6.87 -3.45
CA GLY A 61 22.57 -6.10 -4.68
C GLY A 61 21.59 -4.91 -4.67
N LEU A 62 20.94 -4.56 -3.55
CA LEU A 62 20.20 -3.30 -3.45
C LEU A 62 21.15 -2.11 -3.18
N PRO A 63 20.84 -0.90 -3.68
CA PRO A 63 21.61 0.29 -3.34
C PRO A 63 21.60 0.57 -1.83
N ALA A 64 22.76 0.87 -1.26
CA ALA A 64 22.90 1.11 0.18
C ALA A 64 21.99 2.24 0.69
N GLN A 65 21.77 3.27 -0.12
CA GLN A 65 20.89 4.38 0.25
C GLN A 65 19.40 3.99 0.27
N ALA A 66 18.98 3.01 -0.54
CA ALA A 66 17.61 2.46 -0.47
C ALA A 66 17.39 1.73 0.85
N VAL A 67 18.40 0.96 1.27
CA VAL A 67 18.40 0.23 2.54
C VAL A 67 18.42 1.20 3.72
N ALA A 68 19.26 2.24 3.67
CA ALA A 68 19.34 3.25 4.74
C ALA A 68 18.07 4.11 4.88
N ALA A 69 17.31 4.28 3.80
CA ALA A 69 16.03 5.00 3.80
C ALA A 69 14.83 4.12 4.19
N SER A 70 15.03 2.83 4.49
CA SER A 70 13.96 1.93 4.93
C SER A 70 13.51 2.29 6.34
N LEU A 71 12.26 2.74 6.46
CA LEU A 71 11.62 3.12 7.73
C LEU A 71 10.38 2.27 8.04
N GLY A 72 10.19 1.17 7.29
CA GLY A 72 9.04 0.29 7.40
C GLY A 72 9.02 -0.55 8.68
N CYS A 73 7.87 -1.15 8.99
CA CYS A 73 7.65 -1.98 10.18
C CYS A 73 7.51 -3.48 9.88
N GLY A 74 7.77 -3.89 8.64
CA GLY A 74 7.81 -5.29 8.22
C GLY A 74 8.29 -5.44 6.78
N ASN A 75 8.11 -6.64 6.22
CA ASN A 75 8.36 -6.92 4.81
C ASN A 75 7.02 -7.21 4.11
N PRO A 76 6.43 -6.24 3.37
CA PRO A 76 5.15 -6.43 2.70
C PRO A 76 5.22 -7.36 1.48
N LEU A 77 6.43 -7.67 0.99
CA LEU A 77 6.63 -8.53 -0.18
C LEU A 77 6.50 -10.00 0.14
N ALA A 78 6.86 -10.39 1.37
CA ALA A 78 6.67 -11.75 1.88
C ALA A 78 5.18 -12.17 1.87
N VAL A 79 4.26 -11.20 1.80
CA VAL A 79 2.83 -11.42 2.05
C VAL A 79 1.95 -11.20 0.81
N ALA A 80 2.46 -10.48 -0.20
CA ALA A 80 1.71 -10.12 -1.41
C ALA A 80 1.82 -11.15 -2.56
N GLU A 81 2.55 -12.26 -2.37
CA GLU A 81 2.65 -13.39 -3.31
C GLU A 81 2.89 -12.98 -4.78
N LEU A 82 3.82 -12.05 -5.04
CA LEU A 82 4.04 -11.52 -6.39
C LEU A 82 4.48 -12.61 -7.38
N THR A 83 3.92 -12.58 -8.59
CA THR A 83 4.25 -13.46 -9.71
C THR A 83 4.79 -12.69 -10.90
N GLU A 84 5.51 -13.39 -11.79
CA GLU A 84 6.06 -12.79 -13.02
C GLU A 84 4.97 -12.17 -13.90
N GLY A 85 5.28 -11.03 -14.52
CA GLY A 85 4.40 -10.30 -15.43
C GLY A 85 3.37 -9.38 -14.75
N GLN A 86 3.26 -9.39 -13.42
CA GLN A 86 2.30 -8.54 -12.71
C GLN A 86 2.73 -7.08 -12.64
N THR A 87 1.73 -6.21 -12.49
CA THR A 87 1.89 -4.79 -12.17
C THR A 87 1.63 -4.55 -10.69
N VAL A 88 2.62 -3.97 -10.00
CA VAL A 88 2.59 -3.73 -8.54
C VAL A 88 2.60 -2.23 -8.28
N LEU A 89 1.88 -1.79 -7.25
CA LEU A 89 1.97 -0.43 -6.70
C LEU A 89 2.39 -0.47 -5.24
N ASP A 90 3.42 0.28 -4.90
CA ASP A 90 3.87 0.53 -3.53
C ASP A 90 3.39 1.90 -3.04
N LEU A 91 2.63 1.92 -1.95
CA LEU A 91 2.07 3.13 -1.34
C LEU A 91 3.03 3.68 -0.28
N GLY A 92 3.58 4.87 -0.55
CA GLY A 92 4.60 5.53 0.26
C GLY A 92 5.97 4.89 0.06
N SER A 93 6.42 4.84 -1.20
CA SER A 93 7.58 4.04 -1.62
C SER A 93 8.93 4.48 -1.04
N GLY A 94 9.01 5.68 -0.46
CA GLY A 94 10.23 6.20 0.14
C GLY A 94 11.42 6.17 -0.84
N GLY A 95 12.58 5.70 -0.36
CA GLY A 95 13.78 5.50 -1.17
C GLY A 95 13.70 4.36 -2.19
N GLY A 96 12.56 3.68 -2.32
CA GLY A 96 12.23 2.72 -3.38
C GLY A 96 12.64 1.28 -3.12
N ILE A 97 12.98 0.89 -1.89
CA ILE A 97 13.42 -0.49 -1.58
C ILE A 97 12.38 -1.54 -1.99
N ASP A 98 11.13 -1.38 -1.56
CA ASP A 98 10.04 -2.31 -1.85
C ASP A 98 9.67 -2.34 -3.33
N VAL A 99 9.79 -1.21 -4.03
CA VAL A 99 9.62 -1.10 -5.48
C VAL A 99 10.69 -1.89 -6.24
N LEU A 100 11.96 -1.78 -5.83
CA LEU A 100 13.07 -2.49 -6.47
C LEU A 100 12.98 -3.99 -6.28
N LEU A 101 12.62 -4.44 -5.08
CA LEU A 101 12.39 -5.84 -4.79
C LEU A 101 11.17 -6.39 -5.56
N SER A 102 10.07 -5.63 -5.61
CA SER A 102 8.90 -5.96 -6.43
C SER A 102 9.27 -6.12 -7.90
N ALA A 103 10.03 -5.16 -8.45
CA ALA A 103 10.48 -5.16 -9.84
C ALA A 103 11.34 -6.38 -10.19
N ARG A 104 12.20 -6.83 -9.28
CA ARG A 104 12.96 -8.09 -9.44
C ARG A 104 12.02 -9.29 -9.48
N ARG A 105 11.02 -9.33 -8.59
CA ARG A 105 10.13 -10.48 -8.43
C ARG A 105 9.12 -10.64 -9.56
N VAL A 106 8.58 -9.55 -10.09
CA VAL A 106 7.66 -9.59 -11.24
C VAL A 106 8.38 -9.75 -12.58
N GLY A 107 9.71 -9.71 -12.58
CA GLY A 107 10.52 -9.94 -13.77
C GLY A 107 10.40 -8.84 -14.84
N PRO A 108 11.08 -9.02 -15.98
CA PRO A 108 11.21 -7.98 -17.01
C PRO A 108 9.90 -7.69 -17.76
N THR A 109 8.91 -8.57 -17.68
CA THR A 109 7.58 -8.42 -18.28
C THR A 109 6.58 -7.75 -17.34
N GLY A 110 6.88 -7.71 -16.04
CA GLY A 110 6.08 -6.99 -15.05
C GLY A 110 6.51 -5.54 -14.88
N LYS A 111 5.82 -4.82 -13.99
CA LYS A 111 6.05 -3.39 -13.71
C LYS A 111 5.86 -3.12 -12.23
N ALA A 112 6.70 -2.26 -11.64
CA ALA A 112 6.50 -1.77 -10.27
C ALA A 112 6.39 -0.25 -10.25
N TYR A 113 5.31 0.25 -9.66
CA TYR A 113 5.09 1.67 -9.38
C TYR A 113 5.43 1.96 -7.92
N GLY A 114 6.11 3.07 -7.66
CA GLY A 114 6.24 3.64 -6.32
C GLY A 114 5.51 4.98 -6.25
N LEU A 115 4.63 5.17 -5.28
CA LEU A 115 3.95 6.44 -5.03
C LEU A 115 4.52 7.08 -3.76
N ASP A 116 4.99 8.33 -3.86
CA ASP A 116 5.42 9.09 -2.69
C ASP A 116 5.04 10.57 -2.82
N MET A 117 4.82 11.24 -1.68
CA MET A 117 4.42 12.65 -1.64
C MET A 117 5.60 13.61 -1.60
N THR A 118 6.83 13.16 -1.33
CA THR A 118 8.02 14.01 -1.18
C THR A 118 8.91 13.95 -2.42
N ASP A 119 9.46 15.10 -2.85
CA ASP A 119 10.34 15.11 -4.04
C ASP A 119 11.69 14.48 -3.70
N GLU A 120 12.13 14.63 -2.46
CA GLU A 120 13.36 14.11 -1.90
C GLU A 120 13.40 12.57 -1.92
N MET A 121 12.32 11.90 -1.49
CA MET A 121 12.23 10.44 -1.59
C MET A 121 12.18 9.98 -3.05
N LEU A 122 11.41 10.66 -3.90
CA LEU A 122 11.30 10.28 -5.31
C LEU A 122 12.64 10.44 -6.05
N ASP A 123 13.40 11.48 -5.76
CA ASP A 123 14.73 11.68 -6.33
C ASP A 123 15.71 10.62 -5.85
N LEU A 124 15.67 10.28 -4.56
CA LEU A 124 16.45 9.18 -4.00
C LEU A 124 16.07 7.83 -4.64
N ALA A 125 14.78 7.55 -4.80
CA ALA A 125 14.28 6.31 -5.38
C ALA A 125 14.66 6.17 -6.86
N ARG A 126 14.56 7.26 -7.64
CA ARG A 126 15.03 7.31 -9.03
C ARG A 126 16.55 7.11 -9.13
N HIS A 127 17.33 7.66 -8.19
CA HIS A 127 18.76 7.41 -8.12
C HIS A 127 19.05 5.93 -7.86
N ASN A 128 18.39 5.35 -6.86
CA ASN A 128 18.53 3.94 -6.49
C ASN A 128 18.13 3.00 -7.63
N ALA A 129 17.04 3.27 -8.33
CA ALA A 129 16.64 2.51 -9.51
C ALA A 129 17.68 2.50 -10.62
N LYS A 130 18.30 3.66 -10.90
CA LYS A 130 19.41 3.75 -11.87
C LYS A 130 20.62 2.93 -11.43
N GLN A 131 20.99 3.01 -10.15
CA GLN A 131 22.11 2.23 -9.59
C GLN A 131 21.83 0.72 -9.64
N ALA A 132 20.60 0.31 -9.38
CA ALA A 132 20.16 -1.09 -9.44
C ALA A 132 19.96 -1.62 -10.86
N GLY A 133 20.04 -0.75 -11.89
CA GLY A 133 19.74 -1.11 -13.28
C GLY A 133 18.28 -1.52 -13.51
N ALA A 134 17.36 -1.09 -12.64
CA ALA A 134 15.95 -1.44 -12.74
C ALA A 134 15.28 -0.65 -13.88
N THR A 135 14.80 -1.35 -14.91
CA THR A 135 14.20 -0.76 -16.11
C THR A 135 12.66 -0.82 -16.11
N ASN A 136 12.09 -1.64 -15.24
CA ASN A 136 10.65 -1.91 -15.11
C ASN A 136 10.02 -1.21 -13.89
N VAL A 137 10.58 -0.07 -13.46
CA VAL A 137 10.08 0.73 -12.33
C VAL A 137 9.62 2.11 -12.79
N GLU A 138 8.69 2.71 -12.04
CA GLU A 138 8.25 4.09 -12.24
C GLU A 138 7.80 4.73 -10.92
N PHE A 139 8.25 5.95 -10.67
CA PHE A 139 7.96 6.66 -9.43
C PHE A 139 7.02 7.86 -9.69
N LEU A 140 5.87 7.84 -9.02
CA LEU A 140 4.77 8.78 -9.15
C LEU A 140 4.75 9.73 -7.96
N LYS A 141 4.56 11.02 -8.24
CA LYS A 141 4.32 12.03 -7.22
C LYS A 141 2.84 12.09 -6.91
N GLY A 142 2.47 11.96 -5.64
CA GLY A 142 1.09 12.11 -5.21
C GLY A 142 0.88 11.72 -3.75
N ALA A 143 -0.35 11.87 -3.29
CA ALA A 143 -0.79 11.42 -1.97
C ALA A 143 -1.44 10.04 -2.11
N ILE A 144 -1.35 9.19 -1.08
CA ILE A 144 -1.96 7.85 -1.11
C ILE A 144 -3.49 7.91 -1.06
N GLU A 145 -4.05 9.07 -0.71
CA GLU A 145 -5.48 9.40 -0.78
C GLU A 145 -5.95 9.82 -2.19
N ASP A 146 -5.05 10.05 -3.14
CA ASP A 146 -5.35 10.42 -4.52
C ASP A 146 -4.31 9.83 -5.49
N ILE A 147 -4.48 8.54 -5.79
CA ILE A 147 -3.50 7.77 -6.57
C ILE A 147 -3.60 8.16 -8.06
N PRO A 148 -2.51 8.65 -8.69
CA PRO A 148 -2.52 9.12 -10.08
C PRO A 148 -2.42 7.98 -11.10
N LEU A 149 -3.24 6.93 -10.92
CA LEU A 149 -3.37 5.79 -11.81
C LEU A 149 -4.85 5.55 -12.16
N PRO A 150 -5.14 5.00 -13.35
CA PRO A 150 -6.51 4.68 -13.75
C PRO A 150 -7.08 3.53 -12.90
N ASP A 151 -8.40 3.36 -12.99
CA ASP A 151 -9.10 2.25 -12.34
C ASP A 151 -8.60 0.91 -12.88
N GLY A 152 -8.38 -0.06 -12.00
CA GLY A 152 -7.92 -1.39 -12.40
C GLY A 152 -6.52 -1.44 -13.03
N ALA A 153 -5.67 -0.44 -12.78
CA ALA A 153 -4.33 -0.34 -13.35
C ALA A 153 -3.32 -1.38 -12.83
N VAL A 154 -3.52 -1.91 -11.62
CA VAL A 154 -2.50 -2.75 -10.95
C VAL A 154 -3.07 -4.06 -10.42
N ASP A 155 -2.27 -5.12 -10.44
CA ASP A 155 -2.66 -6.45 -9.95
C ASP A 155 -2.48 -6.57 -8.44
N VAL A 156 -1.47 -5.89 -7.90
CA VAL A 156 -1.08 -6.00 -6.49
C VAL A 156 -0.75 -4.62 -5.92
N ILE A 157 -1.24 -4.34 -4.71
CA ILE A 157 -0.83 -3.20 -3.90
C ILE A 157 -0.01 -3.71 -2.71
N ILE A 158 1.09 -3.04 -2.44
CA ILE A 158 1.86 -3.18 -1.21
C ILE A 158 1.98 -1.84 -0.48
N SER A 159 2.20 -1.89 0.83
CA SER A 159 2.53 -0.71 1.64
C SER A 159 3.23 -1.13 2.93
N ASN A 160 4.10 -0.26 3.44
CA ASN A 160 4.87 -0.52 4.64
C ASN A 160 4.84 0.68 5.60
N CYS A 161 3.97 0.63 6.61
CA CYS A 161 3.83 1.65 7.65
C CYS A 161 3.47 3.06 7.14
N VAL A 162 2.53 3.16 6.18
CA VAL A 162 2.13 4.47 5.59
C VAL A 162 0.65 4.78 5.80
N VAL A 163 -0.23 3.78 5.88
CA VAL A 163 -1.69 4.02 6.01
C VAL A 163 -2.00 4.75 7.31
N ASN A 164 -1.30 4.40 8.39
CA ASN A 164 -1.45 5.09 9.68
C ASN A 164 -1.08 6.58 9.66
N LEU A 165 -0.22 7.00 8.73
CA LEU A 165 0.17 8.40 8.53
C LEU A 165 -0.90 9.19 7.76
N SER A 166 -1.78 8.53 7.03
CA SER A 166 -2.86 9.21 6.32
C SER A 166 -3.89 9.79 7.29
N VAL A 167 -4.27 11.04 7.02
CA VAL A 167 -5.34 11.77 7.72
C VAL A 167 -6.74 11.43 7.19
N ASP A 168 -6.84 10.71 6.07
CA ASP A 168 -8.09 10.24 5.48
C ASP A 168 -7.96 8.77 5.02
N LYS A 169 -7.92 7.88 6.02
CA LYS A 169 -7.79 6.43 5.82
C LYS A 169 -8.92 5.83 4.95
N PRO A 170 -10.19 6.26 5.09
CA PRO A 170 -11.24 5.83 4.14
C PRO A 170 -10.91 6.15 2.68
N ALA A 171 -10.36 7.33 2.39
CA ALA A 171 -9.92 7.67 1.03
C ALA A 171 -8.78 6.76 0.55
N VAL A 172 -7.80 6.42 1.41
CA VAL A 172 -6.74 5.46 1.07
C VAL A 172 -7.32 4.11 0.66
N PHE A 173 -8.21 3.55 1.47
CA PHE A 173 -8.83 2.25 1.15
C PHE A 173 -9.67 2.31 -0.13
N ALA A 174 -10.41 3.40 -0.35
CA ALA A 174 -11.19 3.60 -1.57
C ALA A 174 -10.30 3.71 -2.82
N GLN A 175 -9.19 4.45 -2.75
CA GLN A 175 -8.25 4.58 -3.86
C GLN A 175 -7.53 3.26 -4.14
N ALA A 176 -7.09 2.54 -3.11
CA ALA A 176 -6.49 1.23 -3.24
C ALA A 176 -7.45 0.24 -3.94
N HIS A 177 -8.72 0.22 -3.52
CA HIS A 177 -9.74 -0.59 -4.18
C HIS A 177 -9.98 -0.16 -5.64
N ARG A 178 -9.98 1.15 -5.92
CA ARG A 178 -10.21 1.69 -7.27
C ARG A 178 -9.12 1.24 -8.25
N VAL A 179 -7.85 1.41 -7.91
CA VAL A 179 -6.73 1.14 -8.82
C VAL A 179 -6.40 -0.34 -8.94
N LEU A 180 -6.80 -1.19 -7.98
CA LEU A 180 -6.67 -2.63 -8.12
C LEU A 180 -7.55 -3.18 -9.25
N ALA A 181 -6.99 -4.05 -10.09
CA ALA A 181 -7.74 -4.83 -11.05
C ALA A 181 -8.72 -5.77 -10.32
N PRO A 182 -9.87 -6.14 -10.93
CA PRO A 182 -10.73 -7.15 -10.35
C PRO A 182 -9.97 -8.46 -10.11
N GLY A 183 -10.09 -9.03 -8.90
CA GLY A 183 -9.27 -10.18 -8.47
C GLY A 183 -7.86 -9.82 -8.01
N GLY A 184 -7.49 -8.54 -8.04
CA GLY A 184 -6.24 -8.03 -7.49
C GLY A 184 -6.21 -8.10 -5.96
N ARG A 185 -5.00 -8.01 -5.39
CA ARG A 185 -4.77 -8.21 -3.96
C ARG A 185 -3.96 -7.09 -3.32
N LEU A 186 -4.16 -6.93 -2.02
CA LEU A 186 -3.52 -5.92 -1.20
C LEU A 186 -2.76 -6.64 -0.07
N GLY A 187 -1.49 -6.28 0.11
CA GLY A 187 -0.62 -6.78 1.17
C GLY A 187 0.08 -5.63 1.87
N ILE A 188 -0.29 -5.34 3.11
CA ILE A 188 0.24 -4.22 3.89
C ILE A 188 0.95 -4.76 5.13
N SER A 189 2.09 -4.16 5.47
CA SER A 189 2.64 -4.23 6.83
C SER A 189 2.35 -2.90 7.50
N ASP A 190 1.64 -2.89 8.64
CA ASP A 190 1.36 -1.66 9.39
C ASP A 190 1.21 -1.95 10.89
N VAL A 191 1.30 -0.90 11.71
CA VAL A 191 1.00 -1.00 13.14
C VAL A 191 -0.52 -1.06 13.35
N VAL A 192 -0.98 -1.97 14.20
CA VAL A 192 -2.38 -2.10 14.60
C VAL A 192 -2.50 -2.11 16.12
N ALA A 193 -3.59 -1.55 16.63
CA ALA A 193 -3.92 -1.60 18.04
C ALA A 193 -4.91 -2.73 18.35
N GLU A 194 -4.91 -3.21 19.59
CA GLU A 194 -6.01 -4.00 20.12
C GLU A 194 -7.32 -3.18 20.14
N ASP A 195 -8.45 -3.83 19.90
CA ASP A 195 -9.77 -3.16 19.82
C ASP A 195 -10.21 -2.47 21.11
N GLY A 196 -9.60 -2.81 22.25
CA GLY A 196 -9.86 -2.17 23.53
C GLY A 196 -9.20 -0.79 23.71
N LEU A 197 -8.24 -0.42 22.86
CA LEU A 197 -7.52 0.85 22.98
C LEU A 197 -8.24 1.98 22.26
N THR A 198 -8.54 3.05 23.00
CA THR A 198 -9.06 4.32 22.46
C THR A 198 -7.99 5.10 21.68
N ALA A 199 -8.41 6.06 20.84
CA ALA A 199 -7.49 6.90 20.09
C ALA A 199 -6.55 7.71 21.01
N GLU A 200 -7.08 8.21 22.14
CA GLU A 200 -6.30 8.93 23.14
C GLU A 200 -5.22 8.03 23.75
N GLN A 201 -5.59 6.79 24.11
CA GLN A 201 -4.65 5.79 24.63
C GLN A 201 -3.54 5.43 23.61
N ARG A 202 -3.86 5.36 22.33
CA ARG A 202 -2.85 5.13 21.27
C ARG A 202 -1.92 6.32 21.15
N ALA A 203 -2.45 7.55 21.23
CA ALA A 203 -1.65 8.77 21.19
C ALA A 203 -0.71 8.94 22.40
N GLU A 204 -1.06 8.39 23.56
CA GLU A 204 -0.19 8.35 24.74
C GLU A 204 1.02 7.39 24.58
N ARG A 205 0.94 6.43 23.64
CA ARG A 205 1.96 5.39 23.44
C ARG A 205 3.03 5.76 22.42
N GLY A 206 2.84 6.82 21.65
CA GLY A 206 3.83 7.24 20.65
C GLY A 206 3.34 8.35 19.75
N SER A 207 4.18 8.73 18.78
CA SER A 207 3.89 9.84 17.88
C SER A 207 3.03 9.42 16.68
N TYR A 208 2.37 10.39 16.06
CA TYR A 208 1.65 10.18 14.80
C TYR A 208 2.61 9.85 13.66
N VAL A 209 3.73 10.55 13.61
CA VAL A 209 4.78 10.37 12.58
C VAL A 209 5.50 9.02 12.73
N GLY A 210 5.52 8.44 13.92
CA GLY A 210 6.00 7.07 14.18
C GLY A 210 4.94 5.98 13.96
N CYS A 211 3.82 6.29 13.30
CA CYS A 211 2.71 5.36 13.03
C CYS A 211 1.94 4.84 14.27
N ILE A 212 2.20 5.36 15.47
CA ILE A 212 1.57 4.87 16.71
C ILE A 212 0.26 5.61 16.98
N ALA A 213 0.29 6.94 17.10
CA ALA A 213 -0.92 7.71 17.43
C ALA A 213 -2.00 7.63 16.34
N GLY A 214 -1.58 7.43 15.09
CA GLY A 214 -2.45 7.28 13.93
C GLY A 214 -2.95 5.85 13.69
N ALA A 215 -2.52 4.87 14.49
CA ALA A 215 -2.84 3.46 14.29
C ALA A 215 -4.34 3.19 14.42
N LEU A 216 -4.87 2.38 13.50
CA LEU A 216 -6.21 1.79 13.63
C LEU A 216 -6.18 0.56 14.53
N SER A 217 -7.29 0.25 15.19
CA SER A 217 -7.45 -1.09 15.77
C SER A 217 -7.62 -2.15 14.68
N ILE A 218 -7.44 -3.41 15.05
CA ILE A 218 -7.69 -4.55 14.16
C ILE A 218 -9.12 -4.48 13.56
N GLY A 219 -10.12 -4.20 14.39
CA GLY A 219 -11.51 -4.04 13.99
C GLY A 219 -11.71 -2.84 13.05
N GLU A 220 -11.20 -1.67 13.40
CA GLU A 220 -11.32 -0.46 12.56
C GLU A 220 -10.67 -0.64 11.18
N TYR A 221 -9.50 -1.28 11.14
CA TYR A 221 -8.80 -1.57 9.88
C TYR A 221 -9.60 -2.56 9.02
N ARG A 222 -10.12 -3.62 9.64
CA ARG A 222 -10.96 -4.62 8.95
C ARG A 222 -12.23 -3.98 8.39
N ASP A 223 -12.93 -3.20 9.20
CA ASP A 223 -14.19 -2.57 8.81
C ASP A 223 -13.97 -1.51 7.72
N GLY A 224 -12.85 -0.77 7.77
CA GLY A 224 -12.45 0.16 6.72
C GLY A 224 -12.22 -0.52 5.37
N LEU A 225 -11.50 -1.64 5.35
CA LEU A 225 -11.26 -2.44 4.14
C LEU A 225 -12.57 -3.03 3.58
N ILE A 226 -13.41 -3.61 4.44
CA ILE A 226 -14.72 -4.16 4.03
C ILE A 226 -15.61 -3.06 3.46
N SER A 227 -15.64 -1.88 4.11
CA SER A 227 -16.44 -0.74 3.65
C SER A 227 -15.99 -0.21 2.28
N ALA A 228 -14.70 -0.33 1.96
CA ALA A 228 -14.16 0.03 0.66
C ALA A 228 -14.44 -1.01 -0.45
N GLY A 229 -14.97 -2.19 -0.11
CA GLY A 229 -15.33 -3.25 -1.05
C GLY A 229 -14.38 -4.44 -1.09
N PHE A 230 -13.39 -4.51 -0.20
CA PHE A 230 -12.50 -5.67 -0.12
C PHE A 230 -13.17 -6.88 0.54
N THR A 231 -12.73 -8.08 0.12
CA THR A 231 -13.08 -9.37 0.72
C THR A 231 -11.84 -10.09 1.24
N ASP A 232 -12.05 -11.23 1.93
CA ASP A 232 -10.98 -12.10 2.43
C ASP A 232 -9.95 -11.35 3.30
N VAL A 233 -10.43 -10.42 4.12
CA VAL A 233 -9.58 -9.58 4.96
C VAL A 233 -8.99 -10.39 6.11
N THR A 234 -7.66 -10.49 6.14
CA THR A 234 -6.91 -11.11 7.24
C THR A 234 -5.93 -10.11 7.83
N ILE A 235 -5.91 -9.99 9.16
CA ILE A 235 -4.94 -9.16 9.90
C ILE A 235 -4.26 -10.08 10.90
N THR A 236 -2.96 -10.29 10.70
CA THR A 236 -2.16 -11.21 11.52
C THR A 236 -1.05 -10.43 12.19
N PRO A 237 -1.15 -10.18 13.52
CA PRO A 237 -0.07 -9.59 14.30
C PRO A 237 1.24 -10.39 14.17
N THR A 238 2.38 -9.70 14.12
CA THR A 238 3.70 -10.31 14.00
C THR A 238 4.53 -10.14 15.26
N HIS A 239 4.79 -8.90 15.68
CA HIS A 239 5.59 -8.57 16.85
C HIS A 239 5.05 -7.33 17.56
N ASP A 240 5.34 -7.24 18.85
CA ASP A 240 4.92 -6.12 19.69
C ASP A 240 5.69 -4.86 19.33
N VAL A 241 4.98 -3.74 19.27
CA VAL A 241 5.54 -2.40 19.01
C VAL A 241 5.35 -1.50 20.24
N ALA A 242 4.21 -1.61 20.92
CA ALA A 242 3.94 -0.99 22.22
C ALA A 242 2.89 -1.82 22.97
N ASP A 243 2.61 -1.47 24.23
CA ASP A 243 1.57 -2.14 25.03
C ASP A 243 0.21 -2.16 24.30
N GLY A 244 -0.29 -3.35 23.97
CA GLY A 244 -1.53 -3.56 23.20
C GLY A 244 -1.47 -3.08 21.74
N MET A 245 -0.26 -2.94 21.17
CA MET A 245 -0.06 -2.54 19.77
C MET A 245 1.03 -3.40 19.11
N HIS A 246 0.77 -3.83 17.89
CA HIS A 246 1.59 -4.79 17.17
C HIS A 246 1.87 -4.31 15.75
N SER A 247 3.01 -4.67 15.18
CA SER A 247 3.11 -4.74 13.72
C SER A 247 2.24 -5.90 13.25
N ALA A 248 1.59 -5.75 12.10
CA ALA A 248 0.73 -6.78 11.55
C ALA A 248 0.84 -6.85 10.03
N VAL A 249 0.64 -8.07 9.53
CA VAL A 249 0.41 -8.35 8.13
C VAL A 249 -1.08 -8.26 7.85
N ILE A 250 -1.47 -7.32 6.99
CA ILE A 250 -2.82 -7.12 6.51
C ILE A 250 -2.91 -7.60 5.06
N LYS A 251 -3.84 -8.52 4.79
CA LYS A 251 -4.17 -8.96 3.43
C LYS A 251 -5.64 -8.73 3.14
N ALA A 252 -5.94 -8.38 1.90
CA ALA A 252 -7.29 -8.25 1.40
C ALA A 252 -7.35 -8.47 -0.12
N THR A 253 -8.50 -8.87 -0.64
CA THR A 253 -8.70 -9.13 -2.07
C THR A 253 -9.79 -8.23 -2.61
N LYS A 254 -9.58 -7.64 -3.79
CA LYS A 254 -10.66 -7.03 -4.56
C LYS A 254 -11.44 -8.15 -5.23
N PRO A 255 -12.76 -8.27 -5.02
CA PRO A 255 -13.55 -9.29 -5.67
C PRO A 255 -13.28 -9.32 -7.18
N ALA A 256 -13.19 -10.53 -7.74
CA ALA A 256 -13.22 -10.68 -9.18
C ALA A 256 -14.47 -9.98 -9.70
N ALA A 257 -14.39 -9.41 -10.91
CA ALA A 257 -15.58 -8.91 -11.56
C ALA A 257 -16.56 -10.08 -11.56
N ALA A 258 -17.74 -9.88 -10.95
CA ALA A 258 -18.82 -10.82 -11.14
C ALA A 258 -18.90 -11.02 -12.65
N ASP A 259 -18.93 -12.27 -13.11
CA ASP A 259 -19.27 -12.61 -14.47
C ASP A 259 -20.67 -12.02 -14.71
N SER A 260 -20.76 -10.72 -15.00
CA SER A 260 -21.94 -10.09 -15.55
C SER A 260 -21.97 -10.43 -17.04
N CYS A 261 -21.88 -11.74 -17.32
CA CYS A 261 -22.92 -12.26 -18.17
C CYS A 261 -24.22 -11.93 -17.44
N CYS A 262 -24.81 -10.78 -17.81
CA CYS A 262 -26.24 -10.69 -17.95
C CYS A 262 -26.75 -12.10 -18.19
N GLY A 263 -27.49 -12.68 -17.24
CA GLY A 263 -28.20 -13.93 -17.51
C GLY A 263 -28.93 -13.78 -18.84
N VAL A 264 -29.38 -14.86 -19.48
CA VAL A 264 -29.92 -14.81 -20.86
C VAL A 264 -30.91 -13.64 -21.11
N ALA A 265 -31.61 -13.17 -20.06
CA ALA A 265 -32.46 -11.98 -20.04
C ALA A 265 -31.78 -10.59 -19.95
N GLY A 266 -30.57 -10.44 -19.39
CA GLY A 266 -29.89 -9.14 -19.26
C GLY A 266 -29.33 -8.57 -20.57
N CYS A 267 -29.38 -9.35 -21.67
CA CYS A 267 -29.16 -8.85 -23.03
C CYS A 267 -30.47 -8.43 -23.74
N CYS A 268 -31.64 -8.69 -23.15
CA CYS A 268 -32.94 -8.33 -23.73
C CYS A 268 -33.32 -6.89 -23.37
N THR A 269 -33.93 -6.17 -24.30
CA THR A 269 -34.52 -4.85 -24.03
C THR A 269 -35.88 -4.98 -23.33
N ALA A 270 -36.44 -3.85 -22.86
CA ALA A 270 -37.76 -3.79 -22.22
C ALA A 270 -38.88 -4.07 -23.24
N GLY A 271 -39.09 -5.33 -23.58
CA GLY A 271 -40.03 -5.79 -24.60
C GLY A 271 -39.67 -7.15 -25.20
N GLU A 272 -38.42 -7.60 -25.02
CA GLU A 272 -37.93 -8.88 -25.51
C GLU A 272 -37.82 -9.91 -24.37
N HIS A 273 -37.90 -11.18 -24.73
CA HIS A 273 -37.64 -12.29 -23.81
C HIS A 273 -36.58 -13.23 -24.37
N ALA A 274 -35.82 -13.84 -23.47
CA ALA A 274 -34.85 -14.86 -23.82
C ALA A 274 -35.55 -16.04 -24.51
N VAL A 275 -35.01 -16.49 -25.64
CA VAL A 275 -35.55 -17.64 -26.39
C VAL A 275 -35.57 -18.91 -25.53
N ASP A 276 -34.65 -19.02 -24.57
CA ASP A 276 -34.60 -20.10 -23.58
C ASP A 276 -34.27 -19.51 -22.19
N PRO A 277 -35.28 -19.31 -21.32
CA PRO A 277 -35.10 -18.71 -20.00
C PRO A 277 -34.47 -19.65 -18.97
N ASP A 278 -34.47 -20.97 -19.21
CA ASP A 278 -33.93 -21.97 -18.27
C ASP A 278 -32.47 -22.35 -18.57
N ARG A 279 -31.92 -21.84 -19.67
CA ARG A 279 -30.55 -22.09 -20.09
C ARG A 279 -29.54 -21.47 -19.13
N THR A 280 -28.60 -22.29 -18.67
CA THR A 280 -27.57 -21.84 -17.74
C THR A 280 -26.51 -20.97 -18.43
N VAL A 281 -25.86 -20.09 -17.67
CA VAL A 281 -24.80 -19.19 -18.17
C VAL A 281 -23.64 -19.98 -18.82
N ILE A 282 -23.36 -21.18 -18.32
CA ILE A 282 -22.31 -22.07 -18.85
C ILE A 282 -22.69 -22.59 -20.24
N GLU A 283 -23.95 -22.98 -20.43
CA GLU A 283 -24.47 -23.45 -21.72
C GLU A 283 -24.58 -22.31 -22.74
N ALA A 284 -24.77 -21.08 -22.29
CA ALA A 284 -24.79 -19.88 -23.12
C ALA A 284 -23.37 -19.49 -23.60
N LYS A 285 -22.36 -19.54 -22.72
CA LYS A 285 -20.95 -19.28 -23.08
C LYS A 285 -20.41 -20.29 -24.14
N ALA A 286 -20.94 -21.52 -24.16
CA ALA A 286 -20.52 -22.55 -25.11
C ALA A 286 -21.17 -22.43 -26.50
N ALA A 287 -22.23 -21.65 -26.67
CA ALA A 287 -22.93 -21.49 -27.94
C ALA A 287 -22.70 -20.11 -28.55
N SER A 288 -22.41 -20.09 -29.84
CA SER A 288 -22.30 -18.87 -30.63
C SER A 288 -23.69 -18.25 -30.82
N GLY A 289 -24.07 -17.32 -29.95
CA GLY A 289 -25.24 -16.45 -30.14
C GLY A 289 -26.34 -16.62 -29.10
N CYS A 290 -26.42 -15.69 -28.16
CA CYS A 290 -27.67 -15.39 -27.46
C CYS A 290 -28.57 -14.62 -28.43
N GLY A 291 -29.74 -15.18 -28.77
CA GLY A 291 -30.75 -14.52 -29.60
C GLY A 291 -31.92 -14.03 -28.75
N CYS A 292 -32.42 -12.82 -29.03
CA CYS A 292 -33.65 -12.25 -28.45
C CYS A 292 -34.79 -12.34 -29.48
N VAL A 293 -36.03 -12.47 -29.01
CA VAL A 293 -37.24 -12.39 -29.85
C VAL A 293 -38.25 -11.41 -29.23
N ASN A 294 -39.03 -10.77 -30.10
CA ASN A 294 -40.14 -9.87 -29.74
C ASN A 294 -41.39 -10.65 -29.33
#